data_AF-A0A395YN90-F1
#
_entry.id   AF-A0A395YN90-F1
#
_cell.length_a   1.000
_cell.length_b   1.000
_cell.length_c   1.000
_cell.angle_alpha   90.00
_cell.angle_beta   90.00
_cell.angle_gamma   90.00
#
_symmetry.space_group_name_H-M   'P 1'
#
loop_
_entity.id
_entity.type
_entity.pdbx_description
1 polymer ?
#
loop_
_entity_poly.entity_id
_entity_poly.type
_entity_poly.pdbx_seq_one_letter_code
_entity_poly.pdbx_strand_id
1 'polypeptide(L)'
;MIKNGKEGWKAAGGYLMSALIFVLVLLLFGAGTIAFARKANENGAETLRSSIGRASVQCYAIEGRYPPSVEYLEENYNIQIDRKKYSVFYSGFASNVMPDITVVEIQGEEQGG
;
A
#
# COMPACT_ATOMS: atom_id res chain seq x y z
N MET A 1 51.93 39.72 3.37
CA MET A 1 51.19 38.65 4.08
C MET A 1 49.71 38.71 3.66
N ILE A 2 49.36 38.18 2.47
CA ILE A 2 47.95 37.98 2.05
C ILE A 2 47.89 36.75 1.13
N LYS A 3 47.58 35.58 1.70
CA LYS A 3 47.20 34.38 0.95
C LYS A 3 46.21 33.62 1.84
N ASN A 4 44.91 33.95 1.79
CA ASN A 4 43.87 33.13 2.44
C ASN A 4 42.44 33.29 1.85
N GLY A 5 42.21 34.19 0.88
CA GLY A 5 40.86 34.40 0.33
C GLY A 5 40.34 33.32 -0.63
N LYS A 6 41.23 32.59 -1.32
CA LYS A 6 40.83 31.59 -2.34
C LYS A 6 40.46 30.22 -1.74
N GLU A 7 41.03 29.87 -0.59
CA GLU A 7 40.78 28.59 0.10
C GLU A 7 39.39 28.59 0.77
N GLY A 8 38.99 29.70 1.40
CA GLY A 8 37.67 29.86 2.00
C GLY A 8 36.53 29.81 0.98
N TRP A 9 36.75 30.31 -0.25
CA TRP A 9 35.74 30.27 -1.31
C TRP A 9 35.56 28.88 -1.90
N LYS A 10 36.64 28.08 -1.98
CA LYS A 10 36.57 26.66 -2.39
C LYS A 10 35.91 25.80 -1.31
N ALA A 11 36.19 26.05 -0.03
CA ALA A 11 35.53 25.37 1.07
C ALA A 11 34.04 25.73 1.15
N ALA A 12 33.68 27.01 1.04
CA ALA A 12 32.29 27.46 0.99
C ALA A 12 31.54 26.89 -0.22
N GLY A 13 32.19 26.81 -1.38
CA GLY A 13 31.65 26.14 -2.57
C GLY A 13 31.42 24.64 -2.37
N GLY A 14 32.32 23.96 -1.64
CA GLY A 14 32.16 22.55 -1.26
C GLY A 14 30.96 22.31 -0.35
N TYR A 15 30.75 23.16 0.66
CA TYR A 15 29.57 23.08 1.54
C TYR A 15 28.26 23.42 0.82
N LEU A 16 28.27 24.40 -0.09
CA LEU A 16 27.10 24.70 -0.94
C LEU A 16 26.76 23.52 -1.86
N MET A 17 27.77 22.88 -2.44
CA MET A 17 27.58 21.69 -3.28
C MET A 17 27.00 20.51 -2.48
N SER A 18 27.54 20.23 -1.29
CA SER A 18 27.00 19.15 -0.45
C SER A 18 25.58 19.45 0.04
N ALA A 19 25.27 20.69 0.39
CA ALA A 19 23.91 21.11 0.73
C ALA A 19 22.94 20.94 -0.45
N LEU A 20 23.34 21.30 -1.66
CA LEU A 20 22.52 21.13 -2.86
C LEU A 20 22.23 19.66 -3.14
N ILE A 21 23.26 18.79 -3.05
CA ILE A 21 23.09 17.34 -3.22
C ILE A 21 22.17 16.79 -2.13
N PHE A 22 22.31 17.22 -0.88
CA PHE A 22 21.45 16.79 0.20
C PHE A 22 19.98 17.17 -0.04
N VAL A 23 19.72 18.42 -0.46
CA VAL A 23 18.37 18.87 -0.84
C VAL A 23 17.83 18.04 -2.01
N LEU A 24 18.65 17.76 -3.03
CA LEU A 24 18.25 16.92 -4.16
C LEU A 24 17.85 15.51 -3.71
N VAL A 25 18.63 14.89 -2.80
CA VAL A 25 18.31 13.56 -2.24
C VAL A 25 16.99 13.60 -1.46
N LEU A 26 16.76 14.64 -0.65
CA LEU A 26 15.49 14.80 0.07
C LEU A 26 14.30 14.97 -0.89
N LEU A 27 14.46 15.73 -1.97
CA LEU A 27 13.42 15.90 -2.98
C LEU A 27 13.13 14.59 -3.72
N LEU A 28 14.16 13.84 -4.11
CA LEU A 28 14.00 12.54 -4.75
C LEU A 28 13.33 11.53 -3.81
N PHE A 29 13.74 11.52 -2.53
CA PHE A 29 13.13 10.66 -1.52
C PHE A 29 11.65 11.02 -1.30
N GLY A 30 11.33 12.31 -1.14
CA GLY A 30 9.95 12.78 -0.98
C GLY A 30 9.08 12.48 -2.21
N ALA A 31 9.60 12.66 -3.42
CA ALA A 31 8.90 12.27 -4.63
C ALA A 31 8.67 10.75 -4.71
N GLY A 32 9.68 9.97 -4.33
CA GLY A 32 9.59 8.51 -4.27
C GLY A 32 8.54 8.02 -3.28
N THR A 33 8.45 8.59 -2.08
CA THR A 33 7.46 8.20 -1.08
C THR A 33 6.03 8.53 -1.52
N ILE A 34 5.82 9.68 -2.16
CA ILE A 34 4.50 10.06 -2.71
C ILE A 34 4.11 9.13 -3.86
N ALA A 35 5.03 8.84 -4.79
CA ALA A 35 4.77 7.92 -5.90
C ALA A 35 4.47 6.50 -5.40
N PHE A 36 5.21 6.03 -4.40
CA PHE A 36 4.98 4.73 -3.76
C PHE A 36 3.61 4.69 -3.07
N ALA A 37 3.25 5.74 -2.32
CA ALA A 37 1.94 5.82 -1.65
C ALA A 37 0.78 5.78 -2.65
N ARG A 38 0.90 6.47 -3.79
CA ARG A 38 -0.11 6.43 -4.87
C ARG A 38 -0.24 5.03 -5.45
N LYS A 39 0.87 4.38 -5.76
CA LYS A 39 0.87 3.01 -6.31
C LYS A 39 0.36 1.97 -5.31
N ALA A 40 0.66 2.13 -4.01
CA ALA A 40 0.09 1.31 -2.95
C ALA A 40 -1.42 1.50 -2.84
N ASN A 41 -1.91 2.73 -3.06
CA ASN A 41 -3.33 3.03 -3.09
C ASN A 41 -4.04 2.37 -4.29
N GLU A 42 -3.44 2.42 -5.49
CA GLU A 42 -3.97 1.79 -6.72
C GLU A 42 -4.08 0.26 -6.58
N ASN A 43 -3.15 -0.38 -5.88
CA ASN A 43 -3.16 -1.84 -5.68
C ASN A 43 -3.85 -2.27 -4.37
N GLY A 44 -4.53 -1.35 -3.69
CA GLY A 44 -5.12 -1.60 -2.39
C GLY A 44 -6.24 -2.65 -2.42
N ALA A 45 -7.11 -2.60 -3.44
CA ALA A 45 -8.18 -3.58 -3.63
C ALA A 45 -7.63 -4.99 -3.87
N GLU A 46 -6.60 -5.13 -4.72
CA GLU A 46 -5.95 -6.42 -4.99
C GLU A 46 -5.22 -6.95 -3.75
N THR A 47 -4.57 -6.07 -2.99
CA THR A 47 -3.93 -6.43 -1.72
C THR A 47 -4.95 -6.97 -0.72
N LEU A 48 -6.10 -6.31 -0.58
CA LEU A 48 -7.19 -6.76 0.28
C LEU A 48 -7.76 -8.10 -0.21
N ARG A 49 -8.05 -8.24 -1.50
CA ARG A 49 -8.52 -9.50 -2.12
C ARG A 49 -7.56 -10.64 -1.83
N SER A 50 -6.26 -10.42 -2.05
CA SER A 50 -5.20 -11.40 -1.77
C SER A 50 -5.13 -11.77 -0.29
N SER A 51 -5.32 -10.81 0.61
CA SER A 51 -5.35 -11.06 2.05
C SER A 51 -6.54 -11.92 2.47
N ILE A 52 -7.74 -11.61 1.96
CA ILE A 52 -8.95 -12.42 2.18
C ILE A 52 -8.76 -13.84 1.64
N GLY A 53 -8.18 -13.98 0.44
CA GLY A 53 -7.88 -15.29 -0.15
C GLY A 53 -6.92 -16.11 0.71
N ARG A 54 -5.83 -15.52 1.19
CA ARG A 54 -4.88 -16.20 2.10
C ARG A 54 -5.55 -16.64 3.40
N ALA A 55 -6.35 -15.76 4.01
CA ALA A 55 -7.08 -16.09 5.24
C ALA A 55 -8.12 -17.20 5.00
N SER A 56 -8.76 -17.22 3.83
CA SER A 56 -9.69 -18.28 3.44
C SER A 56 -8.99 -19.64 3.34
N VAL A 57 -7.78 -19.68 2.75
CA VAL A 57 -6.95 -20.90 2.71
C VAL A 57 -6.51 -21.31 4.11
N GLN A 58 -6.13 -20.35 4.95
CA GLN A 58 -5.76 -20.61 6.33
C GLN A 58 -6.91 -21.24 7.11
N CYS A 59 -8.12 -20.70 6.97
CA CYS A 59 -9.34 -21.26 7.55
C CYS A 59 -9.56 -22.70 7.11
N TYR A 60 -9.42 -22.98 5.81
CA TYR A 60 -9.55 -24.36 5.31
C TYR A 60 -8.48 -25.29 5.89
N ALA A 61 -7.24 -24.83 6.01
CA ALA A 61 -6.15 -25.63 6.55
C ALA A 61 -6.30 -25.96 8.05
N ILE A 62 -6.89 -25.05 8.82
CA ILE A 62 -7.05 -25.19 10.28
C ILE A 62 -8.38 -25.89 10.62
N GLU A 63 -9.47 -25.50 9.97
CA GLU A 63 -10.83 -25.90 10.33
C GLU A 63 -11.42 -26.96 9.38
N GLY A 64 -10.72 -27.29 8.29
CA GLY A 64 -11.19 -28.23 7.27
C GLY A 64 -12.31 -27.68 6.38
N ARG A 65 -12.56 -26.36 6.44
CA ARG A 65 -13.59 -25.68 5.65
C ARG A 65 -13.24 -24.23 5.34
N TYR A 66 -13.70 -23.75 4.20
CA TYR A 66 -13.63 -22.34 3.83
C TYR A 66 -14.59 -21.51 4.69
N PRO A 67 -14.29 -20.22 4.88
CA PRO A 67 -15.09 -19.38 5.76
C PRO A 67 -16.49 -19.17 5.18
N PRO A 68 -17.52 -19.12 6.04
CA PRO A 68 -18.91 -18.95 5.58
C PRO A 68 -19.19 -17.54 5.05
N SER A 69 -18.44 -16.53 5.49
CA SER A 69 -18.59 -15.13 5.09
C SER A 69 -17.29 -14.36 5.27
N VAL A 70 -17.24 -13.14 4.73
CA VAL A 70 -16.09 -12.27 4.95
C VAL A 70 -16.03 -11.75 6.39
N GLU A 71 -17.17 -11.59 7.05
CA GLU A 71 -17.27 -11.18 8.46
C GLU A 71 -16.60 -12.20 9.38
N TYR A 72 -16.71 -13.50 9.07
CA TYR A 72 -16.01 -14.55 9.82
C TYR A 72 -14.49 -14.34 9.79
N LEU A 73 -13.95 -13.85 8.68
CA LEU A 73 -12.53 -13.54 8.55
C LEU A 73 -12.14 -12.26 9.30
N GLU A 74 -13.03 -11.28 9.43
CA GLU A 74 -12.80 -10.09 10.25
C GLU A 74 -12.72 -10.46 11.75
N GLU A 75 -13.62 -11.32 12.20
CA GLU A 75 -13.73 -11.74 13.61
C GLU A 75 -12.63 -12.72 14.03
N ASN A 76 -12.25 -13.67 13.16
CA ASN A 76 -11.41 -14.82 13.55
C ASN A 76 -10.00 -14.80 12.93
N TYR A 77 -9.81 -14.08 11.82
CA TYR A 77 -8.55 -14.04 11.06
C TYR A 77 -7.95 -12.64 10.95
N ASN A 78 -8.50 -11.68 11.72
CA ASN A 78 -8.03 -10.30 11.83
C ASN A 78 -7.91 -9.59 10.46
N ILE A 79 -8.80 -9.94 9.54
CA ILE A 79 -8.99 -9.18 8.29
C ILE A 79 -9.66 -7.86 8.64
N GLN A 80 -9.18 -6.77 8.03
CA GLN A 80 -9.70 -5.43 8.25
C GLN A 80 -10.14 -4.87 6.89
N ILE A 81 -11.45 -4.62 6.76
CA ILE A 81 -12.01 -4.04 5.54
C ILE A 81 -12.42 -2.61 5.85
N ASP A 82 -11.77 -1.66 5.18
CA ASP A 82 -12.26 -0.28 5.18
C ASP A 82 -13.51 -0.20 4.29
N ARG A 83 -14.68 -0.39 4.90
CA ARG A 83 -15.99 -0.37 4.23
C ARG A 83 -16.36 1.01 3.66
N LYS A 84 -15.61 2.07 3.97
CA LYS A 84 -15.77 3.38 3.32
C LYS A 84 -15.03 3.45 1.99
N LYS A 85 -13.95 2.68 1.85
CA LYS A 85 -13.10 2.67 0.66
C LYS A 85 -13.35 1.47 -0.24
N TYR A 86 -13.73 0.31 0.31
CA TYR A 86 -13.88 -0.93 -0.46
C TYR A 86 -15.22 -1.61 -0.17
N SER A 87 -15.82 -2.15 -1.23
CA SER A 87 -16.92 -3.10 -1.15
C SER A 87 -16.40 -4.49 -1.50
N VAL A 88 -16.72 -5.47 -0.67
CA VAL A 88 -16.29 -6.86 -0.85
C VAL A 88 -17.50 -7.72 -1.17
N PHE A 89 -17.48 -8.35 -2.33
CA PHE A 89 -18.42 -9.38 -2.72
C PHE A 89 -17.79 -10.74 -2.46
N TYR A 90 -18.39 -11.50 -1.57
CA TYR A 90 -17.92 -12.81 -1.14
C TYR A 90 -18.99 -13.86 -1.44
N SER A 91 -18.64 -14.90 -2.18
CA SER A 91 -19.56 -15.99 -2.56
C SER A 91 -18.95 -17.35 -2.24
N GLY A 92 -19.38 -17.95 -1.13
CA GLY A 92 -19.02 -19.31 -0.75
C GLY A 92 -20.14 -20.29 -1.10
N PHE A 93 -20.05 -20.95 -2.26
CA PHE A 93 -21.09 -21.89 -2.73
C PHE A 93 -21.20 -23.14 -1.85
N ALA A 94 -20.06 -23.65 -1.38
CA ALA A 94 -19.97 -24.80 -0.49
C ALA A 94 -18.74 -24.67 0.41
N SER A 95 -18.78 -25.26 1.61
CA SER A 95 -17.71 -25.13 2.60
C SER A 95 -16.38 -25.77 2.19
N ASN A 96 -16.36 -26.57 1.13
CA ASN A 96 -15.18 -27.24 0.58
C ASN A 96 -14.70 -26.64 -0.75
N VAL A 97 -15.34 -25.59 -1.25
CA VAL A 97 -14.98 -24.90 -2.50
C VAL A 97 -14.46 -23.52 -2.15
N MET A 98 -13.33 -23.12 -2.76
CA MET A 98 -12.76 -21.80 -2.55
C MET A 98 -13.81 -20.73 -2.89
N PRO A 99 -14.05 -19.76 -1.99
CA PRO A 99 -14.98 -18.68 -2.25
C PRO A 99 -14.51 -17.82 -3.43
N ASP A 100 -15.47 -17.33 -4.21
CA ASP A 100 -15.20 -16.24 -5.13
C ASP A 100 -15.18 -14.91 -4.35
N ILE A 101 -14.11 -14.13 -4.57
CA ILE A 101 -13.83 -12.91 -3.79
C ILE A 101 -13.57 -11.79 -4.78
N THR A 102 -14.48 -10.81 -4.82
CA THR A 102 -14.32 -9.59 -5.61
C THR A 102 -14.25 -8.40 -4.68
N VAL A 103 -13.23 -7.56 -4.85
CA VAL A 103 -13.06 -6.32 -4.10
C VAL A 103 -13.10 -5.17 -5.07
N VAL A 104 -14.02 -4.23 -4.86
CA VAL A 104 -14.13 -3.00 -5.65
C VAL A 104 -13.88 -1.80 -4.77
N GLU A 105 -13.21 -0.78 -5.30
CA GLU A 105 -13.12 0.51 -4.61
C GLU A 105 -14.46 1.25 -4.72
N ILE A 106 -14.97 1.71 -3.59
CA ILE A 106 -16.12 2.60 -3.51
C ILE A 106 -15.60 4.01 -3.74
N GLN A 107 -15.21 4.31 -4.98
CA GLN A 107 -15.09 5.69 -5.44
C GLN A 107 -16.49 6.11 -5.88
N GLY A 108 -16.99 7.24 -5.36
CA GLY A 108 -18.29 7.78 -5.76
C GLY A 108 -18.43 7.81 -7.28
N GLU A 109 -19.62 7.45 -7.75
CA GLU A 109 -20.02 7.45 -9.15
C GLU A 109 -19.52 8.70 -9.91
N GLU A 110 -18.45 8.58 -10.69
CA GLU A 110 -18.20 9.45 -11.85
C GLU A 110 -17.40 8.68 -12.91
N GLN A 111 -18.10 7.90 -13.72
CA GLN A 111 -17.99 7.87 -15.20
C GLN A 111 -18.76 6.67 -15.78
N GLY A 112 -20.05 6.89 -15.98
CA GLY A 112 -20.91 6.12 -16.87
C GLY A 112 -21.87 7.09 -17.56
N GLY A 113 -21.40 7.71 -18.64
CA GLY A 113 -22.18 8.54 -19.57
C GLY A 113 -21.97 8.04 -20.98
#